data_AF-A0A3B9ATC5-F1
#
_entry.id   AF-A0A3B9ATC5-F1
#
_cell.length_a   1.000
_cell.length_b   1.000
_cell.length_c   1.000
_cell.angle_alpha   90.00
_cell.angle_beta   90.00
_cell.angle_gamma   90.00
#
_symmetry.space_group_name_H-M   'P 1'
#
loop_
_entity.id
_entity.type
_entity.pdbx_description
1 polymer ?
#
loop_
_entity_poly.entity_id
_entity_poly.type
_entity_poly.pdbx_seq_one_letter_code
_entity_poly.pdbx_strand_id
1 'polypeptide(L)'
;DNDGDLDLITNNLESPPSVYENKSVGLNTHHWLQIKCAGTAQNPFGLGAQVHVYAGGKRLFTGEMTNVRGFYSSVEPIFQIGLGNLTQVDKIEI
;
A
#
# COMPACT_ATOMS: atom_id res chain seq x y z
N ASP A 1 11.11 -4.83 0.50
CA ASP A 1 11.42 -6.19 1.02
C ASP A 1 10.39 -6.72 2.04
N ASN A 2 9.17 -6.15 2.03
CA ASN A 2 8.08 -6.43 2.97
C ASN A 2 8.37 -6.09 4.43
N ASP A 3 9.37 -5.26 4.74
CA ASP A 3 9.67 -4.84 6.11
C ASP A 3 8.76 -3.71 6.63
N GLY A 4 7.97 -3.10 5.74
CA GLY A 4 7.00 -2.06 6.07
C GLY A 4 7.31 -0.70 5.47
N ASP A 5 8.52 -0.48 4.98
CA ASP A 5 8.83 0.69 4.18
C ASP A 5 8.64 0.46 2.68
N LEU A 6 8.39 1.57 1.98
CA LEU A 6 8.06 1.57 0.57
C LEU A 6 9.34 1.71 -0.25
N ASP A 7 9.70 0.65 -0.94
CA ASP A 7 10.70 0.66 -2.00
C ASP A 7 10.13 1.27 -3.29
N LEU A 8 11.01 1.86 -4.10
CA LEU A 8 10.64 2.40 -5.40
C LEU A 8 11.39 1.68 -6.51
N ILE A 9 10.63 1.19 -7.50
CA ILE A 9 11.17 0.67 -8.75
C ILE A 9 10.77 1.63 -9.87
N THR A 10 11.76 2.18 -10.58
CA THR A 10 11.49 3.04 -11.74
C THR A 10 11.85 2.30 -13.03
N ASN A 11 10.89 2.27 -13.95
CA ASN A 11 11.16 1.81 -15.31
C ASN A 11 11.69 2.98 -16.14
N ASN A 12 12.93 2.84 -16.62
CA ASN A 12 13.62 3.88 -17.37
C ASN A 12 13.54 3.56 -18.87
N LEU A 13 13.28 4.57 -19.71
CA LEU A 13 13.25 4.35 -21.16
C LEU A 13 14.65 3.95 -21.65
N GLU A 14 14.73 2.85 -22.41
CA GLU A 14 15.98 2.33 -23.02
C GLU A 14 17.12 2.07 -22.02
N SER A 15 16.79 1.86 -20.75
CA SER A 15 17.76 1.64 -19.68
C SER A 15 17.23 0.61 -18.68
N PRO A 16 18.09 -0.14 -17.97
CA PRO A 16 17.65 -1.02 -16.90
C PRO A 16 16.81 -0.29 -15.84
N PRO A 17 15.91 -1.00 -15.15
CA PRO A 17 15.14 -0.40 -14.07
C PRO A 17 16.05 0.01 -12.92
N SER A 18 15.74 1.14 -12.29
CA SER A 18 16.38 1.54 -11.04
C SER A 18 15.59 1.01 -9.85
N VAL A 19 16.29 0.56 -8.81
CA VAL A 19 15.69 0.12 -7.54
C VAL A 19 16.21 1.02 -6.43
N TYR A 20 15.29 1.61 -5.67
CA TYR A 20 15.57 2.44 -4.51
C TYR A 20 14.98 1.77 -3.27
N GLU A 21 15.87 1.31 -2.39
CA GLU A 21 15.53 0.70 -1.11
C GLU A 21 15.25 1.79 -0.08
N ASN A 22 14.09 1.72 0.57
CA ASN A 22 13.80 2.56 1.73
C ASN A 22 14.38 1.89 2.99
N LYS A 23 14.79 2.70 3.97
CA LYS A 23 15.41 2.22 5.23
C LYS A 23 14.81 2.87 6.46
N SER A 24 13.60 3.42 6.31
CA SER A 24 12.97 4.27 7.31
C SER A 24 12.49 3.49 8.53
N VAL A 25 12.19 2.19 8.38
CA VAL A 25 11.83 1.29 9.48
C VAL A 25 13.01 1.12 10.44
N GLY A 26 14.25 1.17 9.95
CA GLY A 26 15.47 1.14 10.79
C GLY A 26 15.76 2.46 11.52
N LEU A 27 15.09 3.56 11.16
CA LEU A 27 15.34 4.90 11.71
C LEU A 27 14.28 5.34 12.72
N ASN A 28 13.05 4.81 12.64
CA ASN A 28 11.94 5.19 13.53
C ASN A 28 11.09 3.97 13.89
N THR A 29 10.62 3.90 15.14
CA THR A 29 9.59 2.94 15.57
C THR A 29 8.20 3.45 15.22
N HIS A 30 7.79 3.28 13.97
CA HIS A 30 6.43 3.53 13.52
C HIS A 30 5.72 2.23 13.17
N HIS A 31 4.39 2.28 13.24
CA HIS A 31 3.52 1.18 12.87
C HIS A 31 2.95 1.41 11.47
N TRP A 32 2.62 0.30 10.82
CA TRP A 32 2.04 0.27 9.48
C TRP A 32 1.05 -0.88 9.38
N LEU A 33 0.21 -0.81 8.35
CA LEU A 33 -0.78 -1.82 8.02
C LEU A 33 -0.71 -2.11 6.51
N GLN A 34 -0.65 -3.39 6.16
CA GLN A 34 -0.88 -3.85 4.80
C GLN A 34 -2.26 -4.49 4.67
N ILE A 35 -3.01 -4.10 3.65
CA ILE A 35 -4.30 -4.72 3.32
C ILE A 35 -4.21 -5.28 1.90
N LYS A 36 -4.37 -6.59 1.79
CA LYS A 36 -4.48 -7.30 0.51
C LYS A 36 -5.91 -7.78 0.32
N CYS A 37 -6.55 -7.32 -0.75
CA CYS A 37 -7.89 -7.77 -1.12
C CYS A 37 -7.81 -9.17 -1.77
N ALA A 38 -8.76 -10.04 -1.43
CA ALA A 38 -8.94 -11.34 -2.04
C ALA A 38 -10.35 -11.41 -2.64
N GLY A 39 -10.45 -11.30 -3.96
CA GLY A 39 -11.73 -11.32 -4.67
C GLY A 39 -12.05 -12.68 -5.30
N THR A 40 -12.96 -12.68 -6.28
CA THR A 40 -13.39 -13.88 -7.00
C THR A 40 -12.33 -14.38 -7.98
N ALA A 41 -12.52 -15.56 -8.57
CA ALA A 41 -11.61 -16.08 -9.61
C ALA A 41 -11.45 -15.12 -10.80
N GLN A 42 -12.49 -14.36 -11.14
CA GLN A 42 -12.50 -13.37 -12.22
C GLN A 42 -11.97 -11.98 -11.78
N ASN A 43 -11.86 -11.72 -10.47
CA ASN A 43 -11.29 -10.49 -9.91
C ASN A 43 -10.44 -10.82 -8.67
N PRO A 44 -9.33 -11.55 -8.83
CA PRO A 44 -8.59 -12.12 -7.69
C PRO A 44 -8.02 -11.05 -6.76
N PHE A 45 -7.74 -9.86 -7.30
CA PHE A 45 -7.18 -8.73 -6.56
C PHE A 45 -8.25 -7.79 -5.97
N GLY A 46 -9.54 -8.06 -6.19
CA GLY A 46 -10.61 -7.17 -5.73
C GLY A 46 -10.54 -5.76 -6.32
N LEU A 47 -10.16 -5.63 -7.60
CA LEU A 47 -10.15 -4.35 -8.30
C LEU A 47 -11.52 -3.65 -8.15
N GLY A 48 -11.50 -2.36 -7.83
CA GLY A 48 -12.68 -1.55 -7.53
C GLY A 48 -13.16 -1.60 -6.07
N ALA A 49 -12.60 -2.46 -5.21
CA ALA A 49 -12.95 -2.47 -3.79
C ALA A 49 -12.51 -1.17 -3.12
N GLN A 50 -13.40 -0.56 -2.32
CA GLN A 50 -13.11 0.66 -1.57
C GLN A 50 -12.79 0.30 -0.13
N VAL A 51 -11.65 0.75 0.37
CA VAL A 51 -11.22 0.48 1.75
C VAL A 51 -11.16 1.77 2.53
N HIS A 52 -11.84 1.80 3.68
CA HIS A 52 -11.71 2.86 4.67
C HIS A 52 -11.07 2.32 5.94
N VAL A 53 -10.03 3.00 6.43
CA VAL A 53 -9.35 2.61 7.69
C VAL A 53 -9.50 3.74 8.70
N TYR A 54 -9.90 3.37 9.91
CA TYR A 54 -10.07 4.27 11.05
C TYR A 54 -9.09 3.87 12.15
N ALA A 55 -8.37 4.85 12.69
CA ALA A 55 -7.42 4.65 13.78
C ALA A 55 -7.29 5.93 14.60
N GLY A 56 -7.18 5.81 15.92
CA GLY A 56 -7.10 6.96 16.82
C GLY A 56 -8.36 7.84 16.80
N GLY A 57 -9.54 7.24 16.58
CA GLY A 57 -10.83 7.92 16.56
C GLY A 57 -11.13 8.73 15.31
N LYS A 58 -10.34 8.59 14.24
CA LYS A 58 -10.54 9.28 12.96
C LYS A 58 -10.34 8.37 11.76
N ARG A 59 -10.89 8.76 10.61
CA ARG A 59 -10.61 8.09 9.33
C ARG A 59 -9.21 8.47 8.86
N LEU A 60 -8.32 7.48 8.82
CA LEU A 60 -6.91 7.64 8.46
C LEU A 60 -6.68 7.45 6.96
N PHE A 61 -7.40 6.52 6.33
CA PHE A 61 -7.21 6.17 4.94
C PHE A 61 -8.55 5.94 4.22
N THR A 62 -8.57 6.25 2.92
CA THR A 62 -9.65 5.91 1.99
C THR A 62 -9.02 5.69 0.62
N GLY A 63 -9.28 4.54 0.01
CA GLY A 63 -8.72 4.23 -1.30
C GLY A 63 -9.51 3.15 -2.03
N GLU A 64 -9.40 3.17 -3.35
CA GLU A 64 -9.96 2.14 -4.22
C GLU A 64 -8.83 1.25 -4.74
N MET A 65 -9.08 -0.06 -4.79
CA MET A 65 -8.11 -1.02 -5.28
C MET A 65 -7.98 -0.88 -6.80
N THR A 66 -6.88 -0.28 -7.22
CA THR A 66 -6.51 -0.14 -8.63
C THR A 66 -5.01 -0.30 -8.79
N ASN A 67 -4.62 -1.10 -9.78
CA ASN A 67 -3.24 -1.30 -10.16
C ASN A 67 -2.77 -0.24 -11.18
N VAL A 68 -3.63 0.61 -11.73
CA VAL A 68 -3.24 1.58 -12.76
C VAL A 68 -2.62 2.83 -12.13
N ARG A 69 -1.42 3.20 -12.57
CA ARG A 69 -0.74 4.46 -12.18
C ARG A 69 -0.17 5.20 -13.39
N GLY A 70 -1.04 5.54 -14.34
CA GLY A 70 -0.66 6.25 -15.56
C GLY A 70 -0.23 5.31 -16.69
N PHE A 71 0.36 5.88 -17.75
CA PHE A 71 0.70 5.14 -18.96
C PHE A 71 1.85 4.17 -18.72
N TYR A 72 1.66 2.89 -19.04
CA TYR A 72 2.62 1.78 -18.83
C TYR A 72 3.15 1.62 -17.39
N SER A 73 2.38 2.04 -16.40
CA SER A 73 2.76 1.92 -14.99
C SER A 73 1.70 1.17 -14.22
N SER A 74 2.19 0.24 -13.38
CA SER A 74 1.36 -0.60 -12.54
C SER A 74 1.91 -0.58 -11.12
N VAL A 75 1.05 -0.83 -10.14
CA VAL A 75 1.43 -0.99 -8.73
C VAL A 75 0.94 -2.31 -8.19
N GLU A 76 1.64 -2.81 -7.19
CA GLU A 76 1.23 -4.00 -6.46
C GLU A 76 -0.19 -3.80 -5.87
N PRO A 77 -1.09 -4.78 -5.96
CA PRO A 77 -2.47 -4.67 -5.46
C PRO A 77 -2.54 -4.86 -3.93
N ILE A 78 -1.83 -4.01 -3.20
CA ILE A 78 -1.78 -3.96 -1.74
C ILE A 78 -1.91 -2.51 -1.31
N PHE A 79 -2.73 -2.25 -0.28
CA PHE A 79 -2.71 -0.95 0.39
C PHE A 79 -1.64 -0.95 1.47
N GLN A 80 -0.64 -0.07 1.34
CA GLN A 80 0.32 0.23 2.39
C GLN A 80 -0.14 1.49 3.14
N ILE A 81 -0.42 1.38 4.45
CA ILE A 81 -0.95 2.48 5.25
C ILE A 81 -0.04 2.70 6.46
N GLY A 82 0.53 3.91 6.58
CA GLY A 82 1.30 4.30 7.75
C GLY A 82 0.37 4.67 8.92
N LEU A 83 0.58 4.06 10.09
CA LEU A 83 -0.14 4.35 11.34
C LEU A 83 0.62 5.33 12.23
N GLY A 84 1.91 5.56 11.95
CA GLY A 84 2.77 6.40 12.78
C GLY A 84 2.93 5.80 14.18
N ASN A 85 2.61 6.56 15.22
CA ASN A 85 2.69 6.09 16.61
C ASN A 85 1.47 5.28 17.07
N LEU A 86 0.44 5.14 16.23
CA LEU A 86 -0.76 4.37 16.59
C LEU A 86 -0.46 2.87 16.49
N THR A 87 -0.68 2.15 17.59
CA THR A 87 -0.46 0.70 17.68
C THR A 87 -1.69 -0.13 17.28
N GLN A 88 -2.86 0.50 17.13
CA GLN A 88 -4.13 -0.17 16.89
C GLN A 88 -4.96 0.56 15.83
N VAL A 89 -5.68 -0.25 15.04
CA VAL A 89 -6.70 0.18 14.09
C VAL A 89 -8.06 -0.05 14.74
N ASP A 90 -8.92 0.96 14.69
CA ASP A 90 -10.24 0.92 15.31
C ASP A 90 -11.23 0.14 14.44
N LYS A 91 -11.20 0.37 13.12
CA LYS A 91 -12.13 -0.20 12.15
C LYS A 91 -11.56 -0.22 10.75
N ILE A 92 -11.90 -1.26 9.99
CA ILE A 92 -11.70 -1.35 8.54
C ILE A 92 -13.07 -1.61 7.89
N GLU A 93 -13.41 -0.83 6.87
CA GLU A 93 -14.62 -1.00 6.04
C GLU A 93 -14.20 -1.31 4.60
N ILE A 94 -14.90 -2.24 3.94
CA ILE A 94 -14.69 -2.69 2.56
C ILE A 94 -16.03 -2.69 1.82
#